data_AF-M5TWS6-F1
#
_entry.id   AF-M5TWS6-F1
#
_cell.length_a   1.000
_cell.length_b   1.000
_cell.length_c   1.000
_cell.angle_alpha   90.00
_cell.angle_beta   90.00
_cell.angle_gamma   90.00
#
_symmetry.space_group_name_H-M   'P 1'
#
loop_
_entity.id
_entity.type
_entity.pdbx_description
1 polymer ?
#
loop_
_entity_poly.entity_id
_entity_poly.type
_entity_poly.pdbx_seq_one_letter_code
_entity_poly.pdbx_strand_id
1 'polypeptide(L)'
;MLRSPKQRTATILGSDQETATANSAETANDLLQMVDQLDHEIRALPNKSPAYPTEVVNRLLEFAALVGTSDMHLQPTPSGLDIRFRHDGVLHPIGVYAEGANASIISRLKVLSNLLTYQNDIPQEGRVADPGESAEVRVSTFPTLDGERAV
;
A
#
# COMPACT_ATOMS: atom_id res chain seq x y z
N MET A 1 -3.31 29.81 -71.54
CA MET A 1 -4.12 30.69 -70.68
C MET A 1 -4.47 29.91 -69.41
N LEU A 2 -3.80 30.14 -68.28
CA LEU A 2 -4.07 31.15 -67.23
C LEU A 2 -5.16 30.74 -66.21
N ARG A 3 -4.69 30.54 -64.96
CA ARG A 3 -5.30 30.77 -63.62
C ARG A 3 -5.82 29.55 -62.79
N SER A 4 -5.05 29.21 -61.74
CA SER A 4 -5.48 28.68 -60.42
C SER A 4 -6.29 29.75 -59.62
N PRO A 5 -6.89 29.57 -58.39
CA PRO A 5 -6.46 28.66 -57.28
C PRO A 5 -7.48 28.22 -56.15
N LYS A 6 -6.96 27.44 -55.16
CA LYS A 6 -7.19 27.43 -53.68
C LYS A 6 -7.93 26.27 -52.95
N GLN A 7 -7.30 25.95 -51.80
CA GLN A 7 -7.44 24.88 -50.79
C GLN A 7 -8.63 25.02 -49.81
N ARG A 8 -8.93 23.94 -49.03
CA ARG A 8 -9.14 23.89 -47.55
C ARG A 8 -9.53 22.46 -47.12
N THR A 9 -8.64 21.64 -46.57
CA THR A 9 -8.36 21.41 -45.12
C THR A 9 -9.59 21.20 -44.24
N ALA A 10 -9.77 19.98 -43.71
CA ALA A 10 -10.49 19.72 -42.47
C ALA A 10 -9.81 18.57 -41.72
N THR A 11 -8.98 18.97 -40.76
CA THR A 11 -8.48 18.19 -39.64
C THR A 11 -9.64 17.61 -38.82
N ILE A 12 -9.59 16.32 -38.50
CA ILE A 12 -10.23 15.78 -37.28
C ILE A 12 -9.17 14.94 -36.56
N LEU A 13 -8.50 15.61 -35.62
CA LEU A 13 -7.90 15.03 -34.43
C LEU A 13 -9.03 14.86 -33.41
N GLY A 14 -9.14 13.68 -32.80
CA GLY A 14 -9.95 13.51 -31.58
C GLY A 14 -10.81 12.25 -31.55
N SER A 15 -10.19 11.10 -31.26
CA SER A 15 -10.91 9.91 -30.76
C SER A 15 -10.15 9.15 -29.67
N ASP A 16 -8.87 9.46 -29.44
CA ASP A 16 -8.00 8.62 -28.60
C ASP A 16 -7.83 9.15 -27.17
N GLN A 17 -8.48 10.26 -26.81
CA GLN A 17 -8.33 10.91 -25.50
C GLN A 17 -9.47 10.61 -24.51
N GLU A 18 -10.67 10.21 -24.97
CA GLU A 18 -11.80 9.90 -24.06
C GLU A 18 -11.78 8.47 -23.50
N THR A 19 -11.19 7.51 -24.23
CA THR A 19 -11.15 6.10 -23.84
C THR A 19 -10.07 5.78 -22.80
N ALA A 20 -8.94 6.51 -22.82
CA ALA A 20 -7.88 6.33 -21.83
C ALA A 20 -8.25 6.89 -20.45
N THR A 21 -8.97 8.00 -20.39
CA THR A 21 -9.38 8.63 -19.13
C THR A 21 -10.47 7.86 -18.40
N ALA A 22 -11.36 7.20 -19.13
CA ALA A 22 -12.45 6.39 -18.55
C ALA A 22 -11.91 5.13 -17.85
N ASN A 23 -10.98 4.40 -18.49
CA ASN A 23 -10.37 3.21 -17.89
C ASN A 23 -9.54 3.54 -16.63
N SER A 24 -8.75 4.62 -16.65
CA SER A 24 -7.96 5.02 -15.48
C SER A 24 -8.83 5.46 -14.30
N ALA A 25 -9.97 6.12 -14.58
CA ALA A 25 -10.91 6.53 -13.54
C ALA A 25 -11.63 5.33 -12.90
N GLU A 26 -11.99 4.32 -13.70
CA GLU A 26 -12.61 3.08 -13.24
C GLU A 26 -11.63 2.26 -12.37
N THR A 27 -10.38 2.07 -12.81
CA THR A 27 -9.35 1.38 -12.02
C THR A 27 -9.02 2.11 -10.72
N ALA A 28 -8.97 3.45 -10.75
CA ALA A 28 -8.75 4.24 -9.54
C ALA A 28 -9.91 4.11 -8.54
N ASN A 29 -11.15 4.05 -9.04
CA ASN A 29 -12.33 3.83 -8.21
C ASN A 29 -12.33 2.43 -7.58
N ASP A 30 -11.96 1.40 -8.34
CA ASP A 30 -11.85 0.03 -7.83
C ASP A 30 -10.80 -0.07 -6.71
N LEU A 31 -9.62 0.55 -6.90
CA LEU A 31 -8.59 0.59 -5.88
C LEU A 31 -9.09 1.27 -4.59
N LEU A 32 -9.77 2.42 -4.71
CA LEU A 32 -10.33 3.12 -3.55
C LEU A 32 -11.35 2.25 -2.80
N GLN A 33 -12.21 1.53 -3.51
CA GLN A 33 -13.17 0.61 -2.89
C GLN A 33 -12.48 -0.54 -2.15
N MET A 34 -11.41 -1.09 -2.72
CA MET A 34 -10.62 -2.14 -2.06
C MET A 34 -9.92 -1.62 -0.80
N VAL A 35 -9.40 -0.39 -0.84
CA VAL A 35 -8.80 0.27 0.33
C VAL A 35 -9.83 0.48 1.44
N ASP A 36 -10.99 1.03 1.10
CA ASP A 36 -12.08 1.25 2.06
C ASP A 36 -12.55 -0.06 2.69
N GLN A 37 -12.64 -1.13 1.88
CA GLN A 37 -12.97 -2.46 2.36
C GLN A 37 -11.91 -3.00 3.34
N LEU A 38 -10.63 -2.86 3.02
CA LEU A 38 -9.54 -3.28 3.90
C LEU A 38 -9.54 -2.50 5.22
N ASP A 39 -9.75 -1.17 5.19
CA ASP A 39 -9.85 -0.36 6.40
C ASP A 39 -11.01 -0.82 7.28
N HIS A 40 -12.18 -1.10 6.68
CA HIS A 40 -13.34 -1.64 7.39
C HIS A 40 -13.03 -2.99 8.06
N GLU A 41 -12.37 -3.90 7.35
CA GLU A 41 -11.98 -5.21 7.87
C GLU A 41 -11.02 -5.08 9.05
N ILE A 42 -9.95 -4.29 8.92
CA ILE A 42 -8.98 -4.08 10.00
C ILE A 42 -9.66 -3.47 11.24
N ARG A 43 -10.56 -2.49 11.05
CA ARG A 43 -11.31 -1.88 12.16
C ARG A 43 -12.27 -2.84 12.85
N ALA A 44 -12.78 -3.83 12.12
CA ALA A 44 -13.67 -4.85 12.68
C ALA A 44 -12.92 -5.90 13.53
N LEU A 45 -11.59 -6.00 13.38
CA LEU A 45 -10.79 -6.96 14.15
C LEU A 45 -10.75 -6.59 15.65
N PRO A 46 -10.78 -7.58 16.56
CA PRO A 46 -10.74 -7.34 17.99
C PRO A 46 -9.33 -6.90 18.45
N ASN A 47 -9.07 -5.60 18.52
CA ASN A 47 -7.75 -5.01 18.81
C ASN A 47 -7.11 -5.34 20.18
N LYS A 48 -7.84 -6.01 21.07
CA LYS A 48 -7.32 -6.53 22.36
C LYS A 48 -7.02 -8.04 22.32
N SER A 49 -7.29 -8.70 21.20
CA SER A 49 -7.03 -10.12 21.02
C SER A 49 -5.54 -10.38 20.77
N PRO A 50 -4.94 -11.44 21.32
CA PRO A 50 -3.59 -11.87 20.97
C PRO A 50 -3.42 -12.20 19.48
N ALA A 51 -4.51 -12.54 18.78
CA ALA A 51 -4.49 -12.84 17.35
C ALA A 51 -4.43 -11.59 16.46
N TYR A 52 -4.79 -10.41 16.99
CA TYR A 52 -4.95 -9.18 16.22
C TYR A 52 -3.73 -8.82 15.34
N PRO A 53 -2.47 -8.85 15.83
CA PRO A 53 -1.32 -8.49 15.00
C PRO A 53 -1.14 -9.43 13.81
N THR A 54 -1.43 -10.72 14.00
CA THR A 54 -1.35 -11.73 12.94
C THR A 54 -2.43 -11.50 11.89
N GLU A 55 -3.67 -11.25 12.30
CA GLU A 55 -4.79 -11.02 11.39
C GLU A 55 -4.58 -9.73 10.57
N VAL A 56 -4.12 -8.65 11.21
CA VAL A 56 -3.79 -7.39 10.51
C VAL A 56 -2.67 -7.60 9.49
N VAL A 57 -1.55 -8.21 9.90
CA VAL A 57 -0.41 -8.42 8.98
C VAL A 57 -0.81 -9.31 7.81
N ASN A 58 -1.57 -10.38 8.04
CA ASN A 58 -2.03 -11.24 6.94
C ASN A 58 -2.91 -10.47 5.96
N ARG A 59 -3.89 -9.70 6.45
CA ARG A 59 -4.77 -8.86 5.61
C ARG A 59 -3.99 -7.85 4.77
N LEU A 60 -3.00 -7.21 5.37
CA LEU A 60 -2.13 -6.25 4.69
C LEU A 60 -1.31 -6.92 3.59
N LEU A 61 -0.70 -8.08 3.86
CA LEU A 61 0.07 -8.83 2.87
C LEU A 61 -0.81 -9.36 1.73
N GLU A 62 -1.97 -9.93 2.05
CA GLU A 62 -2.98 -10.38 1.07
C GLU A 62 -3.40 -9.23 0.14
N PHE A 63 -3.67 -8.05 0.71
CA PHE A 63 -4.02 -6.86 -0.06
C PHE A 63 -2.87 -6.38 -0.95
N ALA A 64 -1.64 -6.33 -0.41
CA ALA A 64 -0.46 -5.92 -1.16
C ALA A 64 -0.19 -6.84 -2.36
N ALA A 65 -0.35 -8.15 -2.18
CA ALA A 65 -0.22 -9.15 -3.24
C ALA A 65 -1.32 -9.01 -4.29
N LEU A 66 -2.56 -8.76 -3.87
CA LEU A 66 -3.71 -8.59 -4.77
C LEU A 66 -3.61 -7.34 -5.64
N VAL A 67 -3.22 -6.20 -5.04
CA VAL A 67 -3.12 -4.90 -5.73
C VAL A 67 -1.77 -4.72 -6.44
N GLY A 68 -0.76 -5.53 -6.10
CA GLY A 68 0.59 -5.39 -6.65
C GLY A 68 1.26 -4.10 -6.17
N THR A 69 1.19 -3.81 -4.87
CA THR A 69 1.81 -2.60 -4.30
C THR A 69 3.33 -2.72 -4.27
N SER A 70 4.06 -1.62 -4.54
CA SER A 70 5.53 -1.64 -4.52
C SER A 70 6.12 -1.58 -3.12
N ASP A 71 5.46 -0.84 -2.23
CA ASP A 71 5.90 -0.62 -0.86
C ASP A 71 4.68 -0.51 0.06
N MET A 72 4.79 -1.02 1.27
CA MET A 72 3.88 -0.70 2.36
C MET A 72 4.65 0.11 3.41
N HIS A 73 4.02 1.07 4.05
CA HIS A 73 4.64 1.92 5.06
C HIS A 73 3.79 1.86 6.32
N LEU A 74 4.38 1.38 7.41
CA LEU A 74 3.76 1.31 8.73
C LEU A 74 4.45 2.32 9.63
N GLN A 75 3.88 3.51 9.74
CA GLN A 75 4.47 4.63 10.43
C GLN A 75 3.82 4.84 11.80
N PRO A 76 4.55 4.68 12.91
CA PRO A 76 4.03 5.04 14.21
C PRO A 76 3.87 6.57 14.30
N THR A 77 2.79 6.98 14.95
CA THR A 77 2.42 8.37 15.21
C THR A 77 1.87 8.47 16.64
N PRO A 78 1.75 9.67 17.22
CA PRO A 78 1.10 9.84 18.52
C PRO A 78 -0.37 9.40 18.54
N SER A 79 -1.02 9.34 17.37
CA SER A 79 -2.41 8.89 17.22
C SER A 79 -2.57 7.38 17.00
N GLY A 80 -1.47 6.64 16.80
CA GLY A 80 -1.50 5.22 16.44
C GLY A 80 -0.60 4.87 15.26
N LEU A 81 -0.91 3.78 14.56
CA LEU A 81 -0.17 3.33 13.38
C LEU A 81 -0.83 3.87 12.11
N ASP A 82 -0.15 4.77 11.41
CA ASP A 82 -0.52 5.21 10.07
C ASP A 82 0.00 4.19 9.05
N ILE A 83 -0.92 3.56 8.31
CA ILE A 83 -0.57 2.58 7.28
C ILE A 83 -0.89 3.15 5.91
N ARG A 84 0.12 3.15 5.05
CA ARG A 84 0.04 3.63 3.67
C ARG A 84 0.65 2.59 2.74
N PHE A 85 0.19 2.53 1.50
CA PHE A 85 0.84 1.73 0.46
C PHE A 85 1.20 2.61 -0.73
N ARG A 86 2.21 2.18 -1.47
CA ARG A 86 2.60 2.79 -2.74
C ARG A 86 2.09 1.91 -3.88
N HIS A 87 1.28 2.51 -4.73
CA HIS A 87 0.82 1.89 -5.98
C HIS A 87 1.06 2.87 -7.12
N ASP A 88 1.73 2.42 -8.18
CA ASP A 88 2.12 3.25 -9.33
C ASP A 88 2.79 4.59 -8.96
N GLY A 89 3.64 4.56 -7.93
CA GLY A 89 4.39 5.72 -7.44
C GLY A 89 3.61 6.66 -6.52
N VAL A 90 2.30 6.47 -6.37
CA VAL A 90 1.42 7.28 -5.52
C VAL A 90 1.23 6.61 -4.16
N LEU A 91 1.29 7.40 -3.08
CA LEU A 91 1.00 6.93 -1.73
C LEU A 91 -0.50 7.04 -1.45
N HIS A 92 -1.08 5.94 -1.01
CA HIS A 92 -2.48 5.82 -0.64
C HIS A 92 -2.59 5.48 0.85
N PRO A 93 -3.32 6.26 1.64
CA PRO A 93 -3.60 5.91 3.03
C PRO A 93 -4.63 4.79 3.10
N ILE A 94 -4.38 3.81 3.97
CA ILE A 94 -5.37 2.80 4.36
C ILE A 94 -6.13 3.32 5.58
N GLY A 95 -5.39 3.75 6.60
CA GLY A 95 -5.98 4.31 7.81
C GLY A 95 -4.97 4.49 8.94
N VAL A 96 -5.46 5.11 10.01
CA VAL A 96 -4.75 5.20 11.29
C VAL A 96 -5.44 4.30 12.31
N TYR A 97 -4.68 3.39 12.91
CA TYR A 97 -5.18 2.38 13.86
C TYR A 97 -4.65 2.67 15.26
N ALA A 98 -5.53 2.58 16.25
CA ALA A 98 -5.29 3.09 17.60
C ALA A 98 -4.05 2.51 18.31
N GLU A 99 -3.55 3.30 19.24
CA GLU A 99 -2.39 3.04 20.09
C GLU A 99 -2.47 1.68 20.81
N GLY A 100 -1.36 0.93 20.82
CA GLY A 100 -1.25 -0.43 21.37
C GLY A 100 -1.10 -1.53 20.31
N ALA A 101 -1.51 -1.26 19.07
CA ALA A 101 -1.30 -2.15 17.94
C ALA A 101 0.11 -2.03 17.31
N ASN A 102 0.74 -0.86 17.40
CA ASN A 102 1.98 -0.54 16.67
C ASN A 102 3.08 -1.56 16.97
N ALA A 103 3.48 -1.67 18.24
CA ALA A 103 4.60 -2.53 18.63
C ALA A 103 4.34 -4.02 18.34
N SER A 104 3.09 -4.47 18.49
CA SER A 104 2.73 -5.87 18.27
C SER A 104 2.65 -6.22 16.77
N ILE A 105 2.17 -5.31 15.92
CA ILE A 105 2.18 -5.45 14.46
C ILE A 105 3.62 -5.47 13.93
N ILE A 106 4.47 -4.51 14.34
CA ILE A 106 5.87 -4.49 13.91
C ILE A 106 6.61 -5.73 14.41
N SER A 107 6.37 -6.16 15.65
CA SER A 107 6.94 -7.40 16.19
C SER A 107 6.50 -8.63 15.39
N ARG A 108 5.25 -8.68 14.91
CA ARG A 108 4.78 -9.75 14.02
C ARG A 108 5.54 -9.76 12.69
N LEU A 109 5.75 -8.60 12.06
CA LEU A 109 6.56 -8.48 10.84
C LEU A 109 8.01 -8.94 11.08
N LYS A 110 8.59 -8.59 12.23
CA LYS A 110 9.92 -9.05 12.63
C LYS A 110 10.00 -10.58 12.70
N VAL A 111 9.02 -11.22 13.33
CA VAL A 111 8.96 -12.69 13.39
C VAL A 111 8.91 -13.30 11.99
N LEU A 112 8.05 -12.79 11.12
CA LEU A 112 7.92 -13.28 9.74
C LEU A 112 9.19 -13.08 8.91
N SER A 113 9.97 -12.05 9.24
CA SER A 113 11.18 -11.65 8.51
C SER A 113 12.47 -12.14 9.18
N ASN A 114 12.36 -12.98 10.21
CA ASN A 114 13.47 -13.49 11.02
C ASN A 114 14.36 -12.39 11.65
N LEU A 115 13.73 -11.30 12.12
CA LEU A 115 14.36 -10.18 12.81
C LEU A 115 14.25 -10.31 14.33
N LEU A 116 15.10 -9.58 15.05
CA LEU A 116 15.12 -9.58 16.51
C LEU A 116 13.99 -8.72 17.08
N THR A 117 12.98 -9.35 17.65
CA THR A 117 11.78 -8.68 18.23
C THR A 117 12.07 -7.84 19.47
N TYR A 118 13.16 -8.15 20.18
CA TYR A 118 13.58 -7.41 21.38
C TYR A 118 14.48 -6.22 21.06
N GLN A 119 15.04 -6.14 19.86
CA GLN A 119 15.92 -5.05 19.44
C GLN A 119 15.09 -4.02 18.67
N ASN A 120 14.93 -2.81 19.20
CA ASN A 120 14.05 -1.77 18.62
C ASN A 120 14.73 -0.41 18.41
N ASP A 121 16.03 -0.34 18.67
CA ASP A 121 16.88 0.85 18.76
C ASP A 121 17.91 0.93 17.62
N ILE A 122 17.96 -0.09 16.75
CA ILE A 122 18.78 -0.10 15.54
C ILE A 122 17.93 -0.46 14.32
N PRO A 123 18.27 0.05 13.13
CA PRO A 123 17.66 -0.43 11.90
C PRO A 123 17.90 -1.93 11.69
N GLN A 124 16.90 -2.63 11.17
CA GLN A 124 16.96 -4.05 10.82
C GLN A 124 16.39 -4.28 9.43
N GLU A 125 16.94 -5.25 8.70
CA GLU A 125 16.45 -5.64 7.39
C GLU A 125 16.33 -7.15 7.30
N GLY A 126 15.23 -7.61 6.70
CA GLY A 126 14.89 -9.01 6.56
C GLY A 126 14.00 -9.23 5.35
N ARG A 127 13.60 -10.48 5.17
CA ARG A 127 12.74 -10.93 4.09
C ARG A 127 11.74 -11.91 4.66
N VAL A 128 10.47 -11.79 4.26
CA VAL A 128 9.47 -12.80 4.59
C VAL A 128 9.70 -13.96 3.63
N ALA A 129 10.12 -15.10 4.17
CA ALA A 129 10.25 -16.32 3.40
C ALA A 129 8.86 -16.94 3.25
N ASP A 130 8.24 -16.77 2.08
CA ASP A 130 7.02 -17.49 1.74
C ASP A 130 7.37 -18.77 0.93
N PRO A 131 7.01 -19.96 1.42
CA PRO A 131 7.16 -21.21 0.65
C PRO A 131 6.22 -21.34 -0.56
N GLY A 132 5.21 -20.47 -0.71
CA GLY A 132 4.12 -20.61 -1.68
C GLY A 132 3.78 -19.37 -2.52
N GLU A 133 4.29 -18.18 -2.20
CA GLU A 133 4.12 -16.99 -3.03
C GLU A 133 5.27 -16.76 -4.02
N SER A 134 4.93 -16.22 -5.20
CA SER A 134 5.89 -15.88 -6.26
C SER A 134 6.70 -14.61 -6.00
N ALA A 135 6.44 -13.88 -4.92
CA ALA A 135 7.02 -12.58 -4.63
C ALA A 135 7.77 -12.57 -3.30
N GLU A 136 9.00 -12.06 -3.32
CA GLU A 136 9.81 -11.86 -2.12
C GLU A 136 9.46 -10.52 -1.47
N VAL A 137 8.88 -10.55 -0.27
CA VAL A 137 8.61 -9.35 0.51
C VAL A 137 9.84 -8.98 1.35
N ARG A 138 10.37 -7.78 1.12
CA ARG A 138 11.44 -7.19 1.93
C ARG A 138 10.82 -6.42 3.09
N VAL A 139 11.42 -6.53 4.27
CA VAL A 139 10.99 -5.79 5.45
C VAL A 139 12.19 -5.06 6.02
N SER A 140 12.07 -3.75 6.13
CA SER A 140 13.05 -2.88 6.77
C SER A 140 12.39 -2.16 7.93
N THR A 141 13.01 -2.22 9.10
CA THR A 141 12.52 -1.51 10.28
C THR A 141 13.54 -0.51 10.81
N PHE A 142 13.05 0.58 11.40
CA PHE A 142 13.90 1.65 11.90
C PHE A 142 13.27 2.41 13.07
N PRO A 143 14.07 2.77 14.08
CA PRO A 143 13.59 3.49 15.25
C PRO A 143 13.14 4.91 14.90
N THR A 144 12.05 5.35 15.51
CA THR A 144 11.53 6.73 15.42
C THR A 144 11.11 7.23 16.81
N LEU A 145 10.63 8.47 16.90
CA LEU A 145 10.20 9.07 18.18
C LEU A 145 9.01 8.33 18.80
N ASP A 146 8.05 7.88 17.98
CA ASP A 146 6.77 7.31 18.43
C ASP A 146 6.76 5.77 18.41
N GLY A 147 7.92 5.15 18.19
CA GLY A 147 8.07 3.71 18.08
C GLY A 147 8.91 3.31 16.86
N GLU A 148 8.77 2.07 16.42
CA GLU A 148 9.51 1.58 15.26
C GLU A 148 8.64 1.68 14.00
N ARG A 149 9.21 2.23 12.93
CA ARG A 149 8.60 2.24 11.60
C ARG A 149 9.03 1.00 10.84
N ALA A 150 8.13 0.44 10.05
CA ALA A 150 8.45 -0.58 9.06
C ALA A 150 8.08 -0.16 7.64
N VAL A 151 8.82 -0.71 6.69
CA VAL A 151 8.56 -0.66 5.25
C VAL A 151 8.73 -2.05 4.68
#